data_AF-X6PBB3-F1
#
_entry.id   AF-X6PBB3-F1
#
_cell.length_a   1.000
_cell.length_b   1.000
_cell.length_c   1.000
_cell.angle_alpha   90.00
_cell.angle_beta   90.00
_cell.angle_gamma   90.00
#
_symmetry.space_group_name_H-M   'P 1'
#
loop_
_entity.id
_entity.type
_entity.pdbx_description
1 polymer ?
#
loop_
_entity_poly.entity_id
_entity_poly.type
_entity_poly.pdbx_seq_one_letter_code
_entity_poly.pdbx_strand_id
1 'polypeptide(L)'
;MEAIKRHEGCNVFGSIETQRGKGNFHFAPGHSFSSSHTYLHDFGAFKEGSFDTSHTIHHLSFGQQLQKSKIINPLDNTKHRSSDGGTFVFQYYAKVVPTRYNHRDGSVELTNQYSVTVHEGPLVAKEGFGIPGIFFNYEFSPLMVDMRETKTPFFHFLTQVCAIIGGIFTVTGLVDRFVHGTLKSIQKKKEMGKFG
;
A
#
# COMPACT_ATOMS: atom_id res chain seq x y z
N MET A 1 -35.07 3.92 -14.88
CA MET A 1 -35.13 2.45 -15.07
C MET A 1 -34.66 1.98 -16.45
N GLU A 2 -34.66 2.82 -17.49
CA GLU A 2 -34.23 2.42 -18.84
C GLU A 2 -32.72 2.13 -18.95
N ALA A 3 -31.88 2.92 -18.27
CA ALA A 3 -30.42 2.74 -18.21
C ALA A 3 -29.97 1.37 -17.64
N ILE A 4 -30.66 0.87 -16.61
CA ILE A 4 -30.38 -0.44 -15.99
C ILE A 4 -30.61 -1.58 -16.98
N LYS A 5 -31.65 -1.48 -17.82
CA LYS A 5 -31.95 -2.50 -18.85
C LYS A 5 -30.92 -2.51 -19.98
N ARG A 6 -30.24 -1.38 -20.23
CA ARG A 6 -29.23 -1.21 -21.30
C ARG A 6 -27.80 -1.55 -20.87
N HIS A 7 -27.60 -2.03 -19.64
CA HIS A 7 -26.26 -2.31 -19.08
C HIS A 7 -25.33 -1.09 -19.14
N GLU A 8 -25.90 0.10 -18.91
CA GLU A 8 -25.14 1.34 -18.92
C GLU A 8 -24.26 1.46 -17.67
N GLY A 9 -22.99 1.81 -17.85
CA GLY A 9 -22.07 2.14 -16.77
C GLY A 9 -21.94 3.65 -16.57
N CYS A 10 -21.43 4.04 -15.39
CA CYS A 10 -21.11 5.43 -15.09
C CYS A 10 -19.61 5.58 -14.81
N ASN A 11 -18.98 6.61 -15.38
CA ASN A 11 -17.62 7.00 -15.03
C ASN A 11 -17.67 8.27 -14.18
N VAL A 12 -17.20 8.17 -12.93
CA VAL A 12 -17.19 9.26 -11.96
C VAL A 12 -15.75 9.65 -11.68
N PHE A 13 -15.43 10.93 -11.87
CA PHE A 13 -14.14 11.50 -11.55
C PHE A 13 -14.33 12.87 -10.89
N GLY A 14 -13.44 13.23 -9.97
CA GLY A 14 -13.51 14.51 -9.28
C GLY A 14 -12.68 14.53 -8.01
N SER A 15 -12.89 15.57 -7.21
CA SER A 15 -12.28 15.73 -5.89
C SER A 15 -13.31 16.28 -4.93
N ILE A 16 -13.26 15.82 -3.68
CA ILE A 16 -14.20 16.21 -2.63
C ILE A 16 -13.38 16.81 -1.49
N GLU A 17 -13.68 18.05 -1.13
CA GLU A 17 -13.13 18.67 0.07
C GLU A 17 -13.92 18.21 1.29
N THR A 18 -13.22 17.66 2.27
CA THR A 18 -13.84 17.12 3.48
C THR A 18 -13.11 17.57 4.74
N GLN A 19 -13.78 17.45 5.88
CA GLN A 19 -13.16 17.68 7.17
C GLN A 19 -12.17 16.55 7.49
N ARG A 20 -11.06 16.92 8.15
CA ARG A 20 -10.03 15.97 8.61
C ARG A 20 -10.49 15.23 9.87
N GLY A 21 -11.38 14.26 9.70
CA GLY A 21 -11.96 13.48 10.79
C GLY A 21 -12.48 12.11 10.32
N LYS A 22 -13.62 11.68 10.86
CA LYS A 22 -14.36 10.52 10.38
C LYS A 22 -15.43 10.99 9.41
N GLY A 23 -15.55 10.31 8.27
CA GLY A 23 -16.62 10.60 7.33
C GLY A 23 -16.89 9.45 6.39
N ASN A 24 -17.95 9.59 5.60
CA ASN A 24 -18.29 8.65 4.55
C ASN A 24 -18.77 9.38 3.30
N PHE A 25 -18.56 8.75 2.16
CA PHE A 25 -19.23 9.07 0.92
C PHE A 25 -19.66 7.76 0.26
N HIS A 26 -20.76 7.78 -0.50
CA HIS A 26 -21.29 6.55 -1.07
C HIS A 26 -22.00 6.80 -2.39
N PHE A 27 -22.05 5.76 -3.21
CA PHE A 27 -22.78 5.71 -4.46
C PHE A 27 -23.89 4.67 -4.30
N ALA A 28 -25.13 5.13 -4.37
CA ALA A 28 -26.32 4.31 -4.26
C ALA A 28 -27.38 4.79 -5.27
N PRO A 29 -28.24 3.90 -5.78
CA PRO A 29 -29.31 4.29 -6.69
C PRO A 29 -30.41 5.08 -5.94
N GLY A 30 -31.03 6.06 -6.61
CA GLY A 30 -32.16 6.84 -6.07
C GLY A 30 -31.88 8.34 -6.02
N HIS A 31 -32.94 9.13 -5.78
CA HIS A 31 -32.79 10.58 -5.60
C HIS A 31 -32.22 10.87 -4.21
N SER A 32 -31.17 11.68 -4.16
CA SER A 32 -30.62 12.23 -2.91
C SER A 32 -31.60 13.29 -2.40
N PHE A 33 -32.42 12.96 -1.39
CA PHE A 33 -33.29 13.95 -0.74
C PHE A 33 -32.74 14.26 0.66
N SER A 34 -32.37 15.52 0.87
CA SER A 34 -32.05 16.05 2.20
C SER A 34 -33.25 16.87 2.66
N SER A 35 -34.01 16.34 3.62
CA SER A 35 -34.96 17.14 4.39
C SER A 35 -34.70 16.95 5.86
N SER A 36 -34.50 18.07 6.55
CA SER A 36 -34.66 18.21 8.00
C SER A 36 -33.92 17.17 8.84
N HIS A 37 -32.59 17.16 8.75
CA HIS A 37 -31.69 16.46 9.69
C HIS A 37 -31.86 14.93 9.78
N THR A 38 -32.52 14.27 8.83
CA THR A 38 -32.55 12.79 8.76
C THR A 38 -32.53 12.33 7.31
N TYR A 39 -31.53 11.52 6.95
CA TYR A 39 -31.44 10.89 5.63
C TYR A 39 -32.42 9.72 5.55
N LEU A 40 -33.64 9.98 5.08
CA LEU A 40 -34.63 8.95 4.78
C LEU A 40 -34.78 8.84 3.27
N HIS A 41 -34.42 7.68 2.74
CA HIS A 41 -34.50 7.38 1.33
C HIS A 41 -35.80 6.64 1.01
N ASP A 42 -36.53 7.09 -0.02
CA ASP A 42 -37.63 6.34 -0.62
C ASP A 42 -37.08 5.39 -1.69
N PHE A 43 -37.09 4.09 -1.39
CA PHE A 43 -36.58 3.01 -2.26
C PHE A 43 -37.69 2.11 -2.80
N GLY A 44 -38.95 2.56 -2.81
CA GLY A 44 -40.06 1.77 -3.35
C GLY A 44 -39.83 1.27 -4.77
N ALA A 45 -39.05 2.01 -5.58
CA ALA A 45 -38.77 1.69 -6.97
C ALA A 45 -37.62 0.68 -7.21
N PHE A 46 -36.80 0.31 -6.21
CA PHE A 46 -35.63 -0.56 -6.40
C PHE A 46 -35.74 -1.92 -5.70
N LYS A 47 -36.88 -2.21 -5.07
CA LYS A 47 -37.15 -3.54 -4.48
C LYS A 47 -37.31 -4.66 -5.52
N GLU A 48 -37.57 -4.34 -6.78
CA GLU A 48 -37.91 -5.33 -7.82
C GLU A 48 -36.89 -5.43 -8.95
N GLY A 49 -35.80 -4.65 -8.93
CA GLY A 49 -34.74 -4.68 -9.95
C GLY A 49 -33.40 -5.08 -9.36
N SER A 50 -32.70 -6.02 -10.00
CA SER A 50 -31.29 -6.26 -9.73
C SER A 50 -30.49 -4.99 -10.07
N PHE A 51 -29.72 -4.48 -9.11
CA PHE A 51 -28.81 -3.36 -9.33
C PHE A 51 -27.37 -3.89 -9.37
N ASP A 52 -26.69 -3.66 -10.50
CA ASP A 52 -25.30 -4.06 -10.66
C ASP A 52 -24.39 -3.08 -9.91
N THR A 53 -23.75 -3.57 -8.85
CA THR A 53 -22.77 -2.83 -8.05
C THR A 53 -21.32 -3.12 -8.47
N SER A 54 -21.13 -3.84 -9.58
CA SER A 54 -19.81 -4.08 -10.16
C SER A 54 -19.16 -2.76 -10.55
N HIS A 55 -17.91 -2.57 -10.15
CA HIS A 55 -17.21 -1.32 -10.39
C HIS A 55 -15.69 -1.52 -10.51
N THR A 56 -15.05 -0.52 -11.11
CA THR A 56 -13.60 -0.42 -11.19
C THR A 56 -13.19 0.86 -10.48
N ILE A 57 -12.33 0.76 -9.48
CA ILE A 57 -11.74 1.93 -8.85
C ILE A 57 -10.49 2.25 -9.65
N HIS A 58 -10.57 3.28 -10.49
CA HIS A 58 -9.42 3.71 -11.30
C HIS A 58 -8.35 4.33 -10.42
N HIS A 59 -8.74 5.27 -9.56
CA HIS A 59 -7.83 5.95 -8.68
C HIS A 59 -8.55 6.50 -7.46
N LEU A 60 -7.98 6.30 -6.28
CA LEU A 60 -8.42 6.94 -5.03
C LEU A 60 -7.21 7.35 -4.21
N SER A 61 -7.10 8.64 -3.93
CA SER A 61 -6.03 9.22 -3.12
C SER A 61 -6.58 10.23 -2.12
N PHE A 62 -5.80 10.49 -1.06
CA PHE A 62 -6.15 11.44 -0.01
C PHE A 62 -5.11 12.56 0.04
N GLY A 63 -5.53 13.79 -0.27
CA GLY A 63 -4.66 14.97 -0.29
C GLY A 63 -3.76 15.02 -1.53
N GLN A 64 -2.63 15.73 -1.42
CA GLN A 64 -1.76 15.97 -2.56
C GLN A 64 -0.98 14.71 -2.94
N GLN A 65 -1.10 14.29 -4.20
CA GLN A 65 -0.33 13.19 -4.76
C GLN A 65 1.07 13.67 -5.12
N LEU A 66 2.08 13.09 -4.46
CA LEU A 66 3.47 13.42 -4.71
C LEU A 66 4.00 12.53 -5.85
N GLN A 67 4.30 13.12 -7.00
CA GLN A 67 4.82 12.40 -8.17
C GLN A 67 6.17 11.72 -7.92
N LYS A 68 6.99 12.29 -7.02
CA LYS A 68 8.32 11.77 -6.67
C LYS A 68 8.28 10.68 -5.59
N SER A 69 7.20 10.61 -4.81
CA SER A 69 7.09 9.62 -3.74
C SER A 69 6.51 8.33 -4.30
N LYS A 70 7.08 7.18 -3.94
CA LYS A 70 6.56 5.86 -4.29
C LYS A 70 5.35 5.48 -3.42
N ILE A 71 4.41 6.40 -3.24
CA ILE A 71 3.17 6.12 -2.50
C ILE A 71 2.26 5.31 -3.41
N ILE A 72 1.93 4.11 -2.94
CA ILE A 72 1.04 3.19 -3.64
C ILE A 72 -0.32 3.31 -2.97
N ASN A 73 -1.34 3.71 -3.72
CA ASN A 73 -2.71 3.72 -3.24
C ASN A 73 -3.30 2.30 -3.36
N PRO A 74 -3.78 1.69 -2.27
CA PRO A 74 -4.24 0.30 -2.30
C PRO A 74 -5.41 -0.01 -3.24
N LEU A 75 -6.26 0.98 -3.53
CA LEU A 75 -7.46 0.79 -4.37
C LEU A 75 -7.24 1.20 -5.84
N ASP A 76 -6.04 1.61 -6.24
CA ASP A 76 -5.79 1.99 -7.63
C ASP A 76 -5.89 0.76 -8.55
N ASN A 77 -6.70 0.88 -9.60
CA ASN A 77 -6.98 -0.15 -10.60
C ASN A 77 -7.59 -1.46 -10.07
N THR A 78 -8.32 -1.42 -8.93
CA THR A 78 -9.02 -2.60 -8.43
C THR A 78 -10.37 -2.79 -9.14
N LYS A 79 -10.77 -4.06 -9.34
CA LYS A 79 -12.03 -4.44 -9.97
C LYS A 79 -12.82 -5.32 -9.02
N HIS A 80 -14.08 -4.97 -8.81
CA HIS A 80 -15.01 -5.71 -7.95
C HIS A 80 -16.27 -6.03 -8.75
N ARG A 81 -16.71 -7.29 -8.69
CA ARG A 81 -17.86 -7.78 -9.46
C ARG A 81 -18.90 -8.33 -8.49
N SER A 82 -20.15 -7.90 -8.63
CA SER A 82 -21.26 -8.53 -7.91
C SER A 82 -21.56 -9.90 -8.52
N SER A 83 -21.81 -10.90 -7.67
CA SER A 83 -22.15 -12.25 -8.11
C SER A 83 -23.52 -12.30 -8.78
N ASP A 84 -23.67 -13.19 -9.76
CA ASP A 84 -24.78 -13.23 -10.72
C ASP A 84 -26.17 -13.18 -10.05
N GLY A 85 -26.85 -12.04 -10.21
CA GLY A 85 -28.27 -11.85 -9.87
C GLY A 85 -28.55 -11.33 -8.46
N GLY A 86 -27.54 -11.18 -7.60
CA GLY A 86 -27.69 -10.65 -6.24
C GLY A 86 -27.40 -9.15 -6.15
N THR A 87 -28.19 -8.45 -5.34
CA THR A 87 -27.89 -7.08 -4.93
C THR A 87 -26.76 -7.11 -3.88
N PHE A 88 -25.57 -6.62 -4.21
CA PHE A 88 -24.40 -6.61 -3.30
C PHE A 88 -24.17 -5.23 -2.70
N VAL A 89 -23.50 -5.20 -1.56
CA VAL A 89 -22.94 -3.98 -0.97
C VAL A 89 -21.43 -4.13 -0.86
N PHE A 90 -20.72 -3.07 -1.25
CA PHE A 90 -19.29 -2.94 -1.06
C PHE A 90 -19.01 -1.82 -0.07
N GLN A 91 -18.27 -2.13 0.99
CA GLN A 91 -17.83 -1.16 1.99
C GLN A 91 -16.31 -1.13 2.05
N TYR A 92 -15.75 0.02 1.76
CA TYR A 92 -14.32 0.31 1.84
C TYR A 92 -14.06 1.14 3.09
N TYR A 93 -13.27 0.60 4.02
CA TYR A 93 -12.83 1.31 5.20
C TYR A 93 -11.38 1.76 5.00
N ALA A 94 -11.20 3.02 4.64
CA ALA A 94 -9.92 3.66 4.41
C ALA A 94 -9.39 4.30 5.70
N LYS A 95 -8.28 3.79 6.22
CA LYS A 95 -7.57 4.41 7.34
C LYS A 95 -6.46 5.30 6.80
N VAL A 96 -6.66 6.61 6.89
CA VAL A 96 -5.79 7.63 6.30
C VAL A 96 -4.73 8.03 7.30
N VAL A 97 -3.45 7.97 6.91
CA VAL A 97 -2.30 8.27 7.74
C VAL A 97 -1.54 9.46 7.13
N PRO A 98 -1.54 10.63 7.78
CA PRO A 98 -0.73 11.76 7.37
C PRO A 98 0.74 11.37 7.30
N THR A 99 1.40 11.76 6.21
CA THR A 99 2.80 11.43 5.95
C THR A 99 3.57 12.70 5.61
N ARG A 100 4.66 12.91 6.33
CA ARG A 100 5.64 13.95 6.06
C ARG A 100 6.83 13.33 5.33
N TYR A 101 7.20 13.90 4.20
CA TYR A 101 8.36 13.50 3.43
C TYR A 101 9.41 14.61 3.51
N ASN A 102 10.57 14.29 4.11
CA ASN A 102 11.70 15.21 4.19
C ASN A 102 12.72 14.80 3.14
N HIS A 103 12.81 15.63 2.09
CA HIS A 103 13.78 15.49 1.02
C HIS A 103 15.17 15.91 1.47
N ARG A 104 16.19 15.43 0.74
CA ARG A 104 17.59 15.78 1.00
C ARG A 104 17.95 17.24 0.78
N ASP A 105 17.18 17.95 -0.06
CA ASP A 105 17.36 19.39 -0.30
C ASP A 105 16.76 20.26 0.83
N GLY A 106 16.17 19.63 1.85
CA GLY A 106 15.50 20.30 2.96
C GLY A 106 14.04 20.67 2.66
N SER A 107 13.54 20.39 1.46
CA SER A 107 12.12 20.55 1.16
C SER A 107 11.29 19.51 1.91
N VAL A 108 10.13 19.95 2.40
CA VAL A 108 9.20 19.11 3.14
C VAL A 108 7.89 19.05 2.37
N GLU A 109 7.48 17.85 2.00
CA GLU A 109 6.22 17.59 1.34
C GLU A 109 5.26 16.86 2.29
N LEU A 110 4.01 17.31 2.33
CA LEU A 110 2.96 16.70 3.13
C LEU A 110 1.98 15.98 2.21
N THR A 111 1.69 14.73 2.54
CA THR A 111 0.77 13.88 1.78
C THR A 111 0.06 12.94 2.74
N ASN A 112 -0.84 12.11 2.24
CA ASN A 112 -1.45 11.06 3.04
C ASN A 112 -1.27 9.72 2.36
N GLN A 113 -1.01 8.70 3.18
CA GLN A 113 -1.10 7.31 2.80
C GLN A 113 -2.40 6.75 3.37
N TYR A 114 -2.88 5.63 2.85
CA TYR A 114 -4.00 4.95 3.48
C TYR A 114 -3.87 3.44 3.32
N SER A 115 -4.49 2.71 4.25
CA SER A 115 -4.76 1.30 4.13
C SER A 115 -6.26 1.10 3.97
N VAL A 116 -6.67 0.04 3.29
CA VAL A 116 -8.09 -0.26 3.08
C VAL A 116 -8.45 -1.64 3.60
N THR A 117 -9.62 -1.74 4.22
CA THR A 117 -10.30 -3.00 4.50
C THR A 117 -11.60 -3.04 3.70
N VAL A 118 -11.81 -4.11 2.95
CA VAL A 118 -12.97 -4.27 2.07
C VAL A 118 -13.92 -5.27 2.70
N HIS A 119 -15.18 -4.89 2.86
CA HIS A 119 -16.27 -5.78 3.20
C HIS A 119 -17.25 -5.83 2.03
N GLU A 120 -17.52 -7.03 1.54
CA GLU A 120 -18.51 -7.27 0.49
C GLU A 120 -19.47 -8.36 0.94
N GLY A 121 -20.73 -8.24 0.55
CA GLY A 121 -21.73 -9.25 0.87
C GLY A 121 -23.05 -9.05 0.14
N PRO A 122 -23.82 -10.13 -0.07
CA PRO A 122 -25.16 -10.04 -0.61
C PRO A 122 -26.09 -9.37 0.40
N LEU A 123 -27.00 -8.52 -0.08
CA LEU A 123 -28.09 -8.00 0.75
C LEU A 123 -29.12 -9.10 0.97
N VAL A 124 -29.05 -9.74 2.14
CA VAL A 124 -30.08 -10.68 2.58
C VAL A 124 -31.25 -9.85 3.13
N ALA A 125 -32.34 -9.80 2.38
CA ALA A 125 -33.56 -9.05 2.71
C ALA A 125 -34.24 -9.44 4.06
N LYS A 126 -33.73 -10.46 4.78
CA LYS A 126 -34.28 -10.96 6.05
C LYS A 126 -33.88 -10.16 7.29
N GLU A 127 -32.80 -9.35 7.26
CA GLU A 127 -32.28 -8.70 8.48
C GLU A 127 -32.29 -7.16 8.47
N GLY A 128 -33.00 -6.55 7.53
CA GLY A 128 -33.33 -5.13 7.57
C GLY A 128 -32.47 -4.24 6.66
N PHE A 129 -33.15 -3.28 6.03
CA PHE A 129 -32.69 -1.98 5.52
C PHE A 129 -31.21 -1.81 5.10
N GLY A 130 -30.64 -2.75 4.35
CA GLY A 130 -29.40 -2.53 3.61
C GLY A 130 -29.68 -1.82 2.29
N ILE A 131 -29.00 -0.70 2.03
CA ILE A 131 -29.09 0.02 0.76
C ILE A 131 -28.01 -0.54 -0.17
N PRO A 132 -28.33 -1.04 -1.38
CA PRO A 132 -27.32 -1.40 -2.35
C PRO A 132 -26.44 -0.22 -2.68
N GLY A 133 -25.14 -0.45 -2.71
CA GLY A 133 -24.23 0.62 -3.08
C GLY A 133 -22.78 0.33 -2.75
N ILE A 134 -21.98 1.33 -3.11
CA ILE A 134 -20.55 1.37 -2.91
C ILE A 134 -20.29 2.44 -1.87
N PHE A 135 -19.82 2.05 -0.69
CA PHE A 135 -19.62 2.94 0.46
C PHE A 135 -18.13 3.08 0.75
N PHE A 136 -17.66 4.31 0.86
CA PHE A 136 -16.29 4.64 1.24
C PHE A 136 -16.32 5.36 2.58
N ASN A 137 -15.91 4.65 3.62
CA ASN A 137 -15.72 5.19 4.96
C ASN A 137 -14.25 5.55 5.12
N TYR A 138 -13.95 6.77 5.55
CA TYR A 138 -12.58 7.21 5.80
C TYR A 138 -12.41 7.70 7.24
N GLU A 139 -11.27 7.36 7.84
CA GLU A 139 -10.89 7.80 9.17
C GLU A 139 -9.42 8.23 9.16
N PHE A 140 -9.16 9.48 9.56
CA PHE A 140 -7.80 9.97 9.78
C PHE A 140 -7.21 9.40 11.07
N SER A 141 -6.04 8.77 10.95
CA SER A 141 -5.23 8.29 12.05
C SER A 141 -4.65 9.47 12.84
N PRO A 142 -4.63 9.39 14.19
CA PRO A 142 -3.94 10.37 15.01
C PRO A 142 -2.40 10.26 14.91
N LEU A 143 -1.88 9.22 14.26
CA LEU A 143 -0.46 9.00 14.04
C LEU A 143 -0.02 9.58 12.70
N MET A 144 1.19 10.13 12.66
CA MET A 144 1.84 10.63 11.44
C MET A 144 3.11 9.83 11.15
N VAL A 145 3.34 9.53 9.88
CA VAL A 145 4.58 8.89 9.41
C VAL A 145 5.57 9.97 8.97
N ASP A 146 6.77 9.97 9.56
CA ASP A 146 7.85 10.89 9.20
C ASP A 146 8.91 10.15 8.38
N MET A 147 8.89 10.34 7.06
CA MET A 147 9.87 9.76 6.13
C MET A 147 11.05 10.72 5.97
N ARG A 148 12.26 10.22 6.19
CA ARG A 148 13.51 10.98 6.01
C ARG A 148 14.43 10.24 5.06
N GLU A 149 14.80 10.91 3.98
CA GLU A 149 15.81 10.39 3.06
C GLU A 149 17.21 10.50 3.70
N THR A 150 17.88 9.36 3.92
CA THR A 150 19.23 9.34 4.52
C THR A 150 20.30 8.92 3.51
N LYS A 151 21.39 9.69 3.47
CA LYS A 151 22.71 9.40 2.86
C LYS A 151 23.43 8.28 3.62
N THR A 152 23.84 7.16 3.02
CA THR A 152 24.98 6.40 3.57
C THR A 152 26.23 7.29 3.54
N PRO A 153 26.97 7.43 4.66
CA PRO A 153 28.13 8.30 4.72
C PRO A 153 29.27 7.73 3.86
N PHE A 154 30.07 8.61 3.23
CA PHE A 154 31.23 8.22 2.42
C PHE A 154 32.24 7.36 3.20
N PHE A 155 32.35 7.58 4.51
CA PHE A 155 33.20 6.76 5.37
C PHE A 155 32.82 5.28 5.38
N HIS A 156 31.55 4.93 5.19
CA HIS A 156 31.14 3.53 5.09
C HIS A 156 31.74 2.82 3.86
N PHE A 157 31.95 3.57 2.76
CA PHE A 157 32.67 3.06 1.60
C PHE A 157 34.16 2.92 1.90
N LEU A 158 34.77 3.92 2.53
CA LEU A 158 36.20 3.87 2.87
C LEU A 158 36.53 2.72 3.82
N THR A 159 35.70 2.50 4.86
CA THR A 159 35.89 1.38 5.78
C THR A 159 35.78 0.04 5.06
N GLN A 160 34.86 -0.10 4.09
CA GLN A 160 34.77 -1.30 3.24
C GLN A 160 36.04 -1.51 2.40
N VAL A 161 36.59 -0.46 1.78
CA VAL A 161 37.84 -0.55 1.00
C VAL A 161 39.01 -0.98 1.89
N CYS A 162 39.17 -0.35 3.05
CA CYS A 162 40.20 -0.72 4.02
C CYS A 162 40.07 -2.17 4.49
N ALA A 163 38.84 -2.65 4.74
CA ALA A 163 38.57 -4.03 5.12
C ALA A 163 39.01 -5.03 4.04
N ILE A 164 38.74 -4.73 2.76
CA ILE A 164 39.16 -5.58 1.64
C ILE A 164 40.69 -5.64 1.56
N ILE A 165 41.38 -4.48 1.61
CA ILE A 165 42.85 -4.43 1.53
C ILE A 165 43.50 -5.14 2.70
N GLY A 166 43.05 -4.87 3.93
CA GLY A 166 43.55 -5.53 5.14
C GLY A 166 43.30 -7.05 5.13
N GLY A 167 42.16 -7.47 4.59
CA GLY A 167 41.82 -8.88 4.39
C GLY A 167 42.79 -9.58 3.44
N ILE A 168 43.09 -8.97 2.28
CA ILE A 168 44.04 -9.52 1.29
C ILE A 168 45.43 -9.70 1.93
N PHE A 169 45.96 -8.65 2.57
CA PHE A 169 47.27 -8.74 3.22
C PHE A 169 47.34 -9.83 4.29
N THR A 170 46.29 -9.96 5.10
CA THR A 170 46.21 -10.98 6.15
C THR A 170 46.19 -12.39 5.55
N VAL A 171 45.38 -12.60 4.50
CA VAL A 171 45.27 -13.91 3.83
C VAL A 171 46.58 -14.28 3.14
N THR A 172 47.20 -13.37 2.39
CA THR A 172 48.49 -13.63 1.74
C THR A 172 49.58 -13.97 2.76
N GLY A 173 49.67 -13.23 3.87
CA GLY A 173 50.64 -13.49 4.94
C GLY A 173 50.42 -14.84 5.63
N LEU A 174 49.16 -15.26 5.82
CA LEU A 174 48.85 -16.57 6.40
C LEU A 174 49.24 -17.72 5.46
N VAL A 175 48.94 -17.59 4.17
CA VAL A 175 49.28 -18.57 3.14
C VAL A 175 50.80 -18.73 3.03
N ASP A 176 51.54 -17.62 2.97
CA ASP A 176 53.00 -17.67 2.84
C ASP A 176 53.66 -18.39 4.05
N ARG A 177 53.23 -18.06 5.27
CA ARG A 177 53.70 -18.74 6.49
C ARG A 177 53.34 -20.23 6.50
N PHE A 178 52.15 -20.59 6.04
CA PHE A 178 51.73 -21.99 5.97
C PHE A 178 52.57 -22.79 4.97
N VAL A 179 52.80 -22.24 3.77
CA VAL A 179 53.63 -22.87 2.73
C VAL A 179 55.07 -23.02 3.20
N HIS A 180 55.71 -21.95 3.66
CA HIS A 180 57.09 -22.00 4.15
C HIS A 180 57.25 -22.91 5.37
N GLY A 181 56.30 -22.88 6.30
CA GLY A 181 56.30 -23.73 7.49
C GLY A 181 56.17 -25.22 7.14
N THR A 182 55.31 -25.54 6.16
CA THR A 182 55.12 -26.90 5.66
C THR A 182 56.37 -27.39 4.91
N LEU A 183 56.91 -26.60 3.99
CA LEU A 183 58.13 -26.94 3.25
C LEU A 183 59.33 -27.16 4.17
N LYS A 184 59.56 -26.27 5.15
CA LYS A 184 60.62 -26.45 6.16
C LYS A 184 60.39 -27.67 7.04
N SER A 185 59.15 -27.96 7.45
CA SER A 185 58.84 -29.16 8.23
C SER A 185 59.05 -30.45 7.44
N ILE A 186 58.73 -30.45 6.13
CA ILE A 186 58.96 -31.59 5.24
C ILE A 186 60.47 -31.79 4.99
N GLN A 187 61.22 -30.71 4.70
CA GLN A 187 62.67 -30.79 4.54
C GLN A 187 63.35 -31.28 5.81
N LYS A 188 62.98 -30.75 6.97
CA LYS A 188 63.53 -31.20 8.26
C LYS A 188 63.17 -32.67 8.55
N LYS A 189 61.96 -33.12 8.19
CA LYS A 189 61.59 -34.55 8.26
C LYS A 189 62.36 -35.43 7.27
N LYS A 190 62.72 -34.91 6.09
CA LYS A 190 63.57 -35.59 5.09
C LYS A 190 65.02 -35.70 5.57
N GLU A 191 65.57 -34.65 6.19
CA GLU A 191 66.92 -34.63 6.77
C GLU A 191 67.06 -35.55 7.99
N MET A 192 66.00 -35.72 8.78
CA MET A 192 65.97 -36.67 9.90
C MET A 192 65.69 -38.13 9.48
N GLY A 193 65.72 -38.45 8.17
CA GLY A 193 65.63 -39.81 7.65
C GLY A 193 64.29 -40.52 7.88
N LYS A 194 63.22 -39.81 8.24
CA LYS A 194 61.96 -40.39 8.73
C LYS A 194 60.89 -40.63 7.64
N PHE A 195 61.34 -40.76 6.39
CA PHE A 195 60.51 -41.09 5.21
C PHE A 195 60.92 -42.43 4.57
N GLY A 196 61.33 -43.38 5.41
CA GLY A 196 61.35 -44.82 5.12
C GLY A 196 60.39 -45.52 6.06
#